data_AF-A0AAD8KHU1-F1
#
_entry.id   AF-A0AAD8KHU1-F1
#
_cell.length_a   1.000
_cell.length_b   1.000
_cell.length_c   1.000
_cell.angle_alpha   90.00
_cell.angle_beta   90.00
_cell.angle_gamma   90.00
#
_symmetry.space_group_name_H-M   'P 1'
#
loop_
_entity.id
_entity.type
_entity.pdbx_description
1 polymer ?
#
loop_
_entity_poly.entity_id
_entity_poly.type
_entity_poly.pdbx_seq_one_letter_code
_entity_poly.pdbx_strand_id
1 'polypeptide(L)'
;MAENDLIQANAVKDPANANLLKKISEFISTSTHVTISRGISIHFCHYINLRTQQMFDNLVNLYANVFFVHWRRYRDCIECYSPPPGVRLHIYAARCYISMWFVDLYASNREVVRKHFPLAFIERYDEELLQTSHKYDQYLTLLNASIRPTCLKHYLDDAAYIPIVVDSLNDDKSNPFGIKNFTPLKICYKFARMMNRRGLGLGLSHSTVVSDDAMGRGWWLFDWYADKRACSWFPPDGNYDLEDVTLAYILGTACTANLGPRDADEWQYFADGLVPEYLDPKRYERVSKRRFFGSHEVRTMEVDAEFSIARALAAAEGKNDQLTKEGQQDYQLTPRFKLIDWVYLHKVIFYVDDQGRDRAHRLFFDNIPESLW
;
A
#
# COMPACT_ATOMS: atom_id res chain seq x y z
N MET A 1 44.48 26.91 -34.90
CA MET A 1 43.44 25.89 -34.66
C MET A 1 43.42 25.43 -33.19
N ALA A 2 43.77 26.30 -32.24
CA ALA A 2 43.86 25.98 -30.80
C ALA A 2 43.32 27.11 -29.91
N GLU A 3 42.58 28.07 -30.48
CA GLU A 3 42.13 29.28 -29.78
C GLU A 3 40.62 29.31 -29.52
N ASN A 4 39.84 28.45 -30.22
CA ASN A 4 38.39 28.35 -30.03
C ASN A 4 37.98 27.33 -28.96
N ASP A 5 38.84 26.36 -28.62
CA ASP A 5 38.52 25.32 -27.62
C ASP A 5 38.74 25.80 -26.18
N LEU A 6 39.45 26.91 -25.96
CA LEU A 6 39.64 27.51 -24.63
C LEU A 6 38.51 28.44 -24.19
N ILE A 7 37.65 28.88 -25.12
CA ILE A 7 36.55 29.81 -24.83
C ILE A 7 35.31 29.05 -24.32
N GLN A 8 35.11 27.79 -24.73
CA GLN A 8 33.96 26.98 -24.26
C GLN A 8 34.19 26.29 -22.91
N ALA A 9 35.44 26.10 -22.48
CA ALA A 9 35.74 25.46 -21.18
C ALA A 9 35.72 26.42 -19.99
N ASN A 10 35.80 27.74 -20.20
CA ASN A 10 35.86 28.74 -19.14
C ASN A 10 34.50 29.37 -18.78
N ALA A 11 33.42 29.10 -19.53
CA ALA A 11 32.10 29.68 -19.27
C ALA A 11 31.33 29.00 -18.11
N VAL A 12 31.80 27.86 -17.59
CA VAL A 12 31.06 27.04 -16.61
C VAL A 12 31.55 27.24 -15.16
N LYS A 13 32.54 28.10 -14.91
CA LYS A 13 33.16 28.27 -13.58
C LYS A 13 33.12 29.68 -13.00
N ASP A 14 32.23 30.54 -13.48
CA ASP A 14 32.08 31.88 -12.91
C ASP A 14 30.80 31.98 -12.05
N PRO A 15 30.88 32.01 -10.71
CA PRO A 15 29.71 32.17 -9.84
C PRO A 15 28.94 33.47 -10.09
N ALA A 16 29.54 34.44 -10.79
CA ALA A 16 28.87 35.65 -11.26
C ALA A 16 27.82 35.37 -12.36
N ASN A 17 28.06 34.42 -13.27
CA ASN A 17 27.14 34.05 -14.35
C ASN A 17 25.95 33.22 -13.86
N ALA A 18 26.16 32.33 -12.89
CA ALA A 18 25.08 31.60 -12.21
C ALA A 18 24.14 32.56 -11.46
N ASN A 19 24.70 33.62 -10.85
CA ASN A 19 23.92 34.69 -10.22
C ASN A 19 23.15 35.56 -11.22
N LEU A 20 23.71 35.79 -12.42
CA LEU A 20 23.04 36.53 -13.47
C LEU A 20 21.84 35.76 -14.02
N LEU A 21 22.00 34.47 -14.30
CA LEU A 21 20.91 33.60 -14.75
C LEU A 21 19.79 33.49 -13.69
N LYS A 22 20.15 33.39 -12.41
CA LYS A 22 19.18 33.39 -11.31
C LYS A 22 18.39 34.70 -11.26
N LYS A 23 19.05 35.85 -11.38
CA LYS A 23 18.40 37.17 -11.41
C LYS A 23 17.52 37.37 -12.64
N ILE A 24 17.95 36.89 -13.81
CA ILE A 24 17.14 36.92 -15.04
C ILE A 24 15.91 36.04 -14.88
N SER A 25 16.05 34.84 -14.30
CA SER A 25 14.93 33.95 -14.03
C SER A 25 13.95 34.56 -13.03
N GLU A 26 14.43 35.14 -11.92
CA GLU A 26 13.60 35.83 -10.93
C GLU A 26 12.88 37.04 -11.53
N PHE A 27 13.57 37.83 -12.36
CA PHE A 27 12.98 38.94 -13.10
C PHE A 27 11.91 38.47 -14.09
N ILE A 28 12.15 37.40 -14.86
CA ILE A 28 11.15 36.82 -15.77
C ILE A 28 9.97 36.29 -14.98
N SER A 29 10.19 35.53 -13.90
CA SER A 29 9.12 34.99 -13.05
C SER A 29 8.28 36.06 -12.35
N THR A 30 8.83 37.26 -12.12
CA THR A 30 8.10 38.39 -11.51
C THR A 30 7.47 39.32 -12.55
N SER A 31 8.09 39.50 -13.72
CA SER A 31 7.62 40.40 -14.79
C SER A 31 6.66 39.74 -15.77
N THR A 32 6.78 38.43 -15.96
CA THR A 32 5.83 37.61 -16.67
C THR A 32 5.05 36.83 -15.61
N HIS A 33 3.72 36.84 -15.67
CA HIS A 33 2.86 35.98 -14.83
C HIS A 33 3.02 34.48 -15.18
N VAL A 34 4.24 34.05 -15.50
CA VAL A 34 4.60 32.67 -15.80
C VAL A 34 4.71 31.95 -14.47
N THR A 35 3.56 31.49 -13.98
CA THR A 35 3.45 30.54 -12.89
C THR A 35 3.34 29.14 -13.48
N ILE A 36 4.10 28.17 -12.95
CA ILE A 36 3.80 26.76 -13.17
C ILE A 36 2.57 26.43 -12.33
N SER A 37 1.38 26.62 -12.90
CA SER A 37 0.15 26.10 -12.31
C SER A 37 0.02 24.62 -12.68
N ARG A 38 0.45 23.74 -11.77
CA ARG A 38 0.00 22.35 -11.81
C ARG A 38 -1.42 22.29 -11.30
N GLY A 39 -2.38 22.32 -12.23
CA GLY A 39 -3.77 22.09 -11.91
C GLY A 39 -3.95 20.60 -11.65
N ILE A 40 -4.49 20.23 -10.49
CA ILE A 40 -4.94 18.86 -10.23
C ILE A 40 -6.03 18.57 -11.25
N SER A 41 -5.76 17.67 -12.19
CA SER A 41 -6.79 17.25 -13.12
C SER A 41 -7.68 16.25 -12.40
N ILE A 42 -8.84 16.73 -11.96
CA ILE A 42 -9.93 15.91 -11.38
C ILE A 42 -10.41 14.77 -12.30
N HIS A 43 -9.91 14.71 -13.53
CA HIS A 43 -10.24 13.69 -14.53
C HIS A 43 -9.29 12.49 -14.54
N PHE A 44 -8.13 12.56 -13.90
CA PHE A 44 -7.17 11.45 -13.86
C PHE A 44 -7.12 10.84 -12.46
N CYS A 45 -7.69 9.64 -12.34
CA CYS A 45 -7.66 8.84 -11.11
C CYS A 45 -6.88 7.55 -11.34
N HIS A 46 -5.98 7.23 -10.42
CA HIS A 46 -5.35 5.92 -10.33
C HIS A 46 -6.11 5.08 -9.31
N TYR A 47 -6.70 3.98 -9.79
CA TYR A 47 -7.37 3.00 -8.94
C TYR A 47 -6.34 2.03 -8.38
N ILE A 48 -6.15 2.04 -7.06
CA ILE A 48 -5.10 1.27 -6.41
C ILE A 48 -5.71 0.20 -5.52
N ASN A 49 -5.56 -1.06 -5.92
CA ASN A 49 -6.03 -2.20 -5.14
C ASN A 49 -5.25 -2.34 -3.84
N LEU A 50 -5.99 -2.35 -2.73
CA LEU A 50 -5.44 -2.57 -1.42
C LEU A 50 -5.11 -4.05 -1.22
N ARG A 51 -4.03 -4.32 -0.49
CA ARG A 51 -3.60 -5.62 0.01
C ARG A 51 -4.44 -6.03 1.23
N THR A 52 -5.76 -6.12 1.02
CA THR A 52 -6.75 -6.29 2.08
C THR A 52 -6.53 -7.55 2.91
N GLN A 53 -6.11 -8.66 2.29
CA GLN A 53 -5.79 -9.88 3.02
C GLN A 53 -4.59 -9.68 3.97
N GLN A 54 -3.48 -9.11 3.48
CA GLN A 54 -2.29 -8.88 4.31
C GLN A 54 -2.58 -7.89 5.44
N MET A 55 -3.32 -6.81 5.14
CA MET A 55 -3.75 -5.84 6.14
C MET A 55 -4.65 -6.50 7.19
N PHE A 56 -5.63 -7.30 6.77
CA PHE A 56 -6.53 -8.02 7.66
C PHE A 56 -5.77 -8.97 8.59
N ASP A 57 -4.89 -9.80 8.05
CA ASP A 57 -4.12 -10.76 8.85
C ASP A 57 -3.21 -10.06 9.87
N ASN A 58 -2.52 -8.98 9.47
CA ASN A 58 -1.69 -8.20 10.38
C ASN A 58 -2.50 -7.50 11.48
N LEU A 59 -3.61 -6.85 11.12
CA LEU A 59 -4.47 -6.19 12.10
C LEU A 59 -5.11 -7.20 13.05
N VAL A 60 -5.59 -8.35 12.55
CA VAL A 60 -6.14 -9.41 13.41
C VAL A 60 -5.09 -9.91 14.39
N ASN A 61 -3.85 -10.12 13.95
CA ASN A 61 -2.76 -10.54 14.84
C ASN A 61 -2.47 -9.48 15.92
N LEU A 62 -2.42 -8.21 15.52
CA LEU A 62 -2.18 -7.08 16.42
C LEU A 62 -3.28 -6.96 17.48
N TYR A 63 -4.54 -7.05 17.07
CA TYR A 63 -5.71 -6.91 17.94
C TYR A 63 -6.02 -8.16 18.75
N ALA A 64 -5.66 -9.36 18.27
CA ALA A 64 -5.82 -10.59 19.05
C ALA A 64 -5.06 -10.51 20.37
N ASN A 65 -3.86 -9.91 20.37
CA ASN A 65 -3.08 -9.65 21.58
C ASN A 65 -3.79 -8.69 22.54
N VAL A 66 -4.38 -7.60 22.01
CA VAL A 66 -5.16 -6.65 22.81
C VAL A 66 -6.40 -7.31 23.43
N PHE A 67 -7.19 -8.02 22.63
CA PHE A 67 -8.36 -8.75 23.11
C PHE A 67 -7.99 -9.84 24.11
N PHE A 68 -6.82 -10.46 23.97
CA PHE A 68 -6.31 -11.41 24.96
C PHE A 68 -6.01 -10.74 26.31
N VAL A 69 -5.28 -9.62 26.31
CA VAL A 69 -4.94 -8.86 27.52
C VAL A 69 -6.21 -8.37 28.25
N HIS A 70 -7.18 -7.86 27.50
CA HIS A 70 -8.43 -7.33 28.04
C HIS A 70 -9.59 -8.33 27.98
N TRP A 71 -9.31 -9.64 27.91
CA TRP A 71 -10.32 -10.66 27.62
C TRP A 71 -11.51 -10.61 28.57
N ARG A 72 -11.27 -10.41 29.88
CA ARG A 72 -12.32 -10.30 30.90
C ARG A 72 -13.38 -9.24 30.58
N ARG A 73 -13.01 -8.20 29.84
CA ARG A 73 -13.89 -7.08 29.47
C ARG A 73 -14.74 -7.38 28.24
N TYR A 74 -14.21 -8.12 27.26
CA TYR A 74 -14.84 -8.34 25.94
C TYR A 74 -15.45 -9.71 25.74
N ARG A 75 -15.17 -10.65 26.65
CA ARG A 75 -15.65 -12.04 26.61
C ARG A 75 -17.14 -12.12 26.27
N ASP A 76 -17.97 -11.47 27.06
CA ASP A 76 -19.43 -11.50 26.89
C ASP A 76 -19.92 -10.91 25.55
N CYS A 77 -19.14 -10.07 24.87
CA CYS A 77 -19.50 -9.51 23.56
C CYS A 77 -19.44 -10.55 22.45
N ILE A 78 -18.67 -11.63 22.63
CA ILE A 78 -18.46 -12.64 21.60
C ILE A 78 -18.93 -14.04 22.02
N GLU A 79 -19.10 -14.32 23.31
CA GLU A 79 -19.49 -15.64 23.82
C GLU A 79 -20.82 -16.17 23.29
N CYS A 80 -21.74 -15.29 22.92
CA CYS A 80 -23.02 -15.68 22.31
C CYS A 80 -22.88 -16.16 20.85
N TYR A 81 -21.68 -16.11 20.26
CA TYR A 81 -21.41 -16.50 18.88
C TYR A 81 -20.40 -17.64 18.83
N SER A 82 -20.75 -18.71 18.11
CA SER A 82 -19.85 -19.84 17.92
C SER A 82 -18.68 -19.44 17.01
N PRO A 83 -17.42 -19.51 17.48
CA PRO A 83 -16.26 -19.29 16.63
C PRO A 83 -16.12 -20.45 15.62
N PRO A 84 -15.45 -20.23 14.48
CA PRO A 84 -15.06 -21.31 13.60
C PRO A 84 -14.23 -22.38 14.32
N PRO A 85 -14.26 -23.65 13.89
CA PRO A 85 -13.50 -24.73 14.52
C PRO A 85 -12.01 -24.38 14.67
N GLY A 86 -11.45 -24.61 15.86
CA GLY A 86 -10.04 -24.35 16.16
C GLY A 86 -9.66 -22.89 16.42
N VAL A 87 -10.60 -21.94 16.31
CA VAL A 87 -10.32 -20.51 16.55
C VAL A 87 -10.62 -20.15 18.00
N ARG A 88 -9.62 -19.60 18.71
CA ARG A 88 -9.80 -19.08 20.08
C ARG A 88 -10.70 -17.84 20.08
N LEU A 89 -11.50 -17.67 21.14
CA LEU A 89 -12.50 -16.60 21.20
C LEU A 89 -11.91 -15.16 21.12
N HIS A 90 -10.73 -14.90 21.69
CA HIS A 90 -10.09 -13.58 21.56
C HIS A 90 -9.62 -13.27 20.13
N ILE A 91 -9.15 -14.30 19.40
CA ILE A 91 -8.83 -14.17 17.97
C ILE A 91 -10.10 -13.92 17.18
N TYR A 92 -11.19 -14.62 17.52
CA TYR A 92 -12.47 -14.42 16.86
C TYR A 92 -13.05 -13.02 17.11
N ALA A 93 -12.92 -12.48 18.33
CA ALA A 93 -13.28 -11.09 18.62
C ALA A 93 -12.46 -10.10 17.79
N ALA A 94 -11.14 -10.32 17.65
CA ALA A 94 -10.31 -9.52 16.76
C ALA A 94 -10.77 -9.58 15.30
N ARG A 95 -11.08 -10.78 14.79
CA ARG A 95 -11.65 -10.93 13.44
C ARG A 95 -12.95 -10.16 13.26
N CYS A 96 -13.86 -10.21 14.25
CA CYS A 96 -15.11 -9.46 14.19
C CYS A 96 -14.84 -7.94 14.12
N TYR A 97 -13.93 -7.46 14.97
CA TYR A 97 -13.60 -6.05 15.07
C TYR A 97 -12.94 -5.49 13.80
N ILE A 98 -11.98 -6.22 13.23
CA ILE A 98 -11.30 -5.81 11.99
C ILE A 98 -12.22 -5.99 10.77
N SER A 99 -13.07 -7.02 10.74
CA SER A 99 -14.08 -7.15 9.68
C SER A 99 -15.05 -5.97 9.64
N MET A 100 -15.53 -5.51 10.80
CA MET A 100 -16.32 -4.27 10.90
C MET A 100 -15.56 -3.07 10.33
N TRP A 101 -14.29 -2.91 10.74
CA TRP A 101 -13.47 -1.79 10.28
C TRP A 101 -13.31 -1.75 8.76
N PHE A 102 -13.15 -2.90 8.09
CA PHE A 102 -13.09 -2.95 6.62
C PHE A 102 -14.40 -2.53 5.94
N VAL A 103 -15.55 -2.86 6.53
CA VAL A 103 -16.86 -2.39 6.03
C VAL A 103 -16.93 -0.87 6.11
N ASP A 104 -16.49 -0.31 7.23
CA ASP A 104 -16.55 1.13 7.45
C ASP A 104 -15.48 1.89 6.65
N LEU A 105 -14.32 1.26 6.38
CA LEU A 105 -13.33 1.76 5.44
C LEU A 105 -13.91 1.87 4.03
N TYR A 106 -14.60 0.82 3.55
CA TYR A 106 -15.26 0.85 2.25
C TYR A 106 -16.32 1.96 2.19
N ALA A 107 -17.20 2.02 3.19
CA ALA A 107 -18.28 3.00 3.24
C ALA A 107 -17.74 4.45 3.31
N SER A 108 -16.71 4.71 4.13
CA SER A 108 -16.12 6.05 4.23
C SER A 108 -15.41 6.45 2.93
N ASN A 109 -14.65 5.54 2.29
CA ASN A 109 -14.04 5.80 0.99
C ASN A 109 -15.08 6.08 -0.10
N ARG A 110 -16.17 5.31 -0.13
CA ARG A 110 -17.28 5.53 -1.04
C ARG A 110 -17.84 6.95 -0.92
N GLU A 111 -18.06 7.44 0.30
CA GLU A 111 -18.60 8.78 0.53
C GLU A 111 -17.63 9.90 0.11
N VAL A 112 -16.34 9.75 0.43
CA VAL A 112 -15.30 10.72 0.02
C VAL A 112 -15.18 10.76 -1.51
N VAL A 113 -15.19 9.58 -2.17
CA VAL A 113 -15.17 9.49 -3.64
C VAL A 113 -16.43 10.09 -4.25
N ARG A 114 -17.62 9.81 -3.69
CA ARG A 114 -18.88 10.40 -4.13
C ARG A 114 -18.85 11.94 -4.11
N LYS A 115 -18.22 12.52 -3.08
CA LYS A 115 -18.13 13.97 -2.88
C LYS A 115 -17.11 14.64 -3.80
N HIS A 116 -15.94 14.05 -3.96
CA HIS A 116 -14.79 14.70 -4.61
C HIS A 116 -14.49 14.19 -6.02
N PHE A 117 -14.91 12.96 -6.35
CA PHE A 117 -14.60 12.25 -7.60
C PHE A 117 -15.84 11.54 -8.18
N PRO A 118 -16.85 12.29 -8.66
CA PRO A 118 -18.14 11.72 -9.07
C PRO A 118 -18.04 10.71 -10.22
N LEU A 119 -17.06 10.86 -11.12
CA LEU A 119 -16.82 9.88 -12.20
C LEU A 119 -16.29 8.56 -11.64
N ALA A 120 -15.28 8.61 -10.78
CA ALA A 120 -14.75 7.44 -10.10
C ALA A 120 -15.81 6.74 -9.23
N PHE A 121 -16.73 7.51 -8.63
CA PHE A 121 -17.86 6.95 -7.88
C PHE A 121 -18.74 6.08 -8.78
N ILE A 122 -19.14 6.60 -9.95
CA ILE A 122 -19.97 5.86 -10.92
C ILE A 122 -19.22 4.63 -11.47
N GLU A 123 -17.90 4.72 -11.65
CA GLU A 123 -17.11 3.63 -12.22
C GLU A 123 -16.83 2.48 -11.23
N ARG A 124 -16.80 2.76 -9.92
CA ARG A 124 -16.25 1.82 -8.91
C ARG A 124 -17.16 1.50 -7.72
N TYR A 125 -18.24 2.26 -7.51
CA TYR A 125 -19.09 2.13 -6.32
C TYR A 125 -20.57 1.93 -6.67
N ASP A 126 -20.87 0.83 -7.36
CA ASP A 126 -22.22 0.46 -7.76
C ASP A 126 -23.11 0.00 -6.60
N GLU A 127 -22.51 -0.60 -5.57
CA GLU A 127 -23.21 -1.14 -4.42
C GLU A 127 -22.93 -0.36 -3.12
N GLU A 128 -23.89 -0.37 -2.20
CA GLU A 128 -23.79 0.31 -0.92
C GLU A 128 -23.69 -0.69 0.23
N LEU A 129 -22.69 -0.50 1.09
CA LEU A 129 -22.58 -1.17 2.38
C LEU A 129 -22.83 -0.16 3.49
N LEU A 130 -23.70 -0.52 4.43
CA LEU A 130 -24.00 0.33 5.58
C LEU A 130 -22.85 0.28 6.59
N GLN A 131 -22.49 1.46 7.13
CA GLN A 131 -21.54 1.54 8.23
C GLN A 131 -22.02 0.71 9.42
N THR A 132 -21.10 -0.07 9.99
CA THR A 132 -21.30 -0.95 11.15
C THR A 132 -21.04 -0.24 12.47
N SER A 133 -20.05 0.66 12.53
CA SER A 133 -19.70 1.46 13.71
C SER A 133 -19.17 2.84 13.32
N HIS A 134 -19.49 3.86 14.12
CA HIS A 134 -18.89 5.19 13.97
C HIS A 134 -17.70 5.42 14.91
N LYS A 135 -17.31 4.39 15.68
CA LYS A 135 -16.38 4.49 16.79
C LYS A 135 -15.38 3.34 16.75
N TYR A 136 -14.11 3.72 16.72
CA TYR A 136 -12.94 2.84 16.79
C TYR A 136 -11.96 3.38 17.84
N ASP A 137 -10.93 2.61 18.15
CA ASP A 137 -9.74 3.14 18.84
C ASP A 137 -8.98 4.15 17.99
N GLN A 138 -8.12 4.92 18.64
CA GLN A 138 -7.41 6.03 18.01
C GLN A 138 -6.60 5.55 16.80
N TYR A 139 -5.99 4.37 16.88
CA TYR A 139 -5.20 3.82 15.80
C TYR A 139 -6.06 3.48 14.58
N LEU A 140 -7.14 2.71 14.75
CA LEU A 140 -8.04 2.39 13.62
C LEU A 140 -8.80 3.60 13.07
N THR A 141 -9.10 4.60 13.90
CA THR A 141 -9.68 5.86 13.41
C THR A 141 -8.70 6.62 12.53
N LEU A 142 -7.45 6.79 12.97
CA LEU A 142 -6.41 7.45 12.16
C LEU A 142 -6.09 6.67 10.88
N LEU A 143 -6.07 5.34 10.98
CA LEU A 143 -5.87 4.44 9.85
C LEU A 143 -6.98 4.62 8.80
N ASN A 144 -8.25 4.65 9.22
CA ASN A 144 -9.39 4.88 8.33
C ASN A 144 -9.37 6.29 7.71
N ALA A 145 -9.07 7.31 8.52
CA ALA A 145 -8.99 8.68 8.05
C ALA A 145 -7.85 8.89 7.03
N SER A 146 -6.79 8.09 7.12
CA SER A 146 -5.64 8.22 6.22
C SER A 146 -5.77 7.44 4.92
N ILE A 147 -6.35 6.24 4.95
CA ILE A 147 -6.50 5.37 3.76
C ILE A 147 -7.73 5.82 2.98
N ARG A 148 -7.53 6.88 2.19
CA ARG A 148 -8.56 7.58 1.41
C ARG A 148 -8.03 8.09 0.08
N PRO A 149 -8.90 8.57 -0.83
CA PRO A 149 -8.46 9.28 -2.02
C PRO A 149 -7.40 10.33 -1.66
N THR A 150 -6.23 10.24 -2.29
CA THR A 150 -5.05 11.02 -1.94
C THR A 150 -4.44 11.63 -3.19
N CYS A 151 -4.14 12.93 -3.16
CA CYS A 151 -3.40 13.59 -4.25
C CYS A 151 -1.98 13.85 -3.78
N LEU A 152 -1.00 13.34 -4.52
CA LEU A 152 0.41 13.55 -4.19
C LEU A 152 0.88 14.91 -4.69
N LYS A 153 1.47 15.71 -3.80
CA LYS A 153 2.08 16.98 -4.13
C LYS A 153 3.49 16.77 -4.67
N HIS A 154 3.87 17.62 -5.62
CA HIS A 154 5.22 17.68 -6.18
C HIS A 154 5.72 16.35 -6.80
N TYR A 155 4.81 15.45 -7.16
CA TYR A 155 5.13 14.23 -7.89
C TYR A 155 4.87 14.39 -9.41
N LEU A 156 5.29 13.42 -10.22
CA LEU A 156 5.24 13.50 -11.69
C LEU A 156 3.80 13.62 -12.24
N ASP A 157 2.84 12.93 -11.60
CA ASP A 157 1.44 12.92 -11.99
C ASP A 157 0.58 13.78 -11.05
N ASP A 158 -0.19 14.69 -11.63
CA ASP A 158 -1.21 15.50 -10.94
C ASP A 158 -2.56 14.73 -10.88
N ALA A 159 -2.50 13.48 -10.41
CA ALA A 159 -3.63 12.55 -10.35
C ALA A 159 -4.02 12.18 -8.90
N ALA A 160 -5.29 11.81 -8.71
CA ALA A 160 -5.76 11.27 -7.44
C ALA A 160 -5.56 9.76 -7.37
N TYR A 161 -5.03 9.26 -6.26
CA TYR A 161 -4.90 7.84 -5.96
C TYR A 161 -6.10 7.42 -5.12
N ILE A 162 -6.95 6.56 -5.68
CA ILE A 162 -8.18 6.09 -5.04
C ILE A 162 -7.96 4.66 -4.51
N PRO A 163 -8.06 4.43 -3.19
CA PRO A 163 -7.91 3.11 -2.62
C PRO A 163 -9.13 2.24 -2.95
N ILE A 164 -8.87 1.06 -3.53
CA ILE A 164 -9.89 0.07 -3.87
C ILE A 164 -9.79 -1.09 -2.89
N VAL A 165 -10.81 -1.26 -2.04
CA VAL A 165 -10.89 -2.38 -1.08
C VAL A 165 -11.16 -3.70 -1.83
N VAL A 166 -12.01 -3.66 -2.84
CA VAL A 166 -12.31 -4.78 -3.73
C VAL A 166 -12.81 -4.21 -5.07
N ASP A 167 -12.47 -4.87 -6.19
CA ASP A 167 -12.88 -4.43 -7.53
C ASP A 167 -14.40 -4.51 -7.74
N SER A 168 -15.04 -5.55 -7.18
CA SER A 168 -16.49 -5.73 -7.16
C SER A 168 -16.89 -6.46 -5.88
N LEU A 169 -18.01 -6.07 -5.26
CA LEU A 169 -18.52 -6.82 -4.10
C LEU A 169 -18.89 -8.25 -4.52
N ASN A 170 -18.63 -9.21 -3.64
CA ASN A 170 -18.98 -10.60 -3.87
C ASN A 170 -20.50 -10.82 -3.69
N ASP A 171 -21.07 -11.72 -4.51
CA ASP A 171 -22.48 -12.15 -4.40
C ASP A 171 -22.80 -12.70 -3.00
N ASP A 172 -21.81 -13.32 -2.34
CA ASP A 172 -21.90 -13.70 -0.94
C ASP A 172 -21.88 -12.46 -0.03
N LYS A 173 -23.09 -11.96 0.27
CA LYS A 173 -23.33 -10.86 1.20
C LYS A 173 -22.79 -11.08 2.61
N SER A 174 -22.36 -12.29 2.98
CA SER A 174 -21.71 -12.53 4.26
C SER A 174 -20.26 -12.04 4.29
N ASN A 175 -19.54 -12.15 3.17
CA ASN A 175 -18.15 -11.72 2.99
C ASN A 175 -17.99 -10.96 1.66
N PRO A 176 -18.43 -9.69 1.62
CA PRO A 176 -18.49 -8.93 0.38
C PRO A 176 -17.10 -8.63 -0.22
N PHE A 177 -16.03 -8.73 0.58
CA PHE A 177 -14.66 -8.41 0.16
C PHE A 177 -13.83 -9.65 -0.23
N GLY A 178 -14.37 -10.86 -0.09
CA GLY A 178 -13.63 -12.09 -0.38
C GLY A 178 -12.41 -12.33 0.52
N ILE A 179 -12.32 -11.66 1.67
CA ILE A 179 -11.19 -11.80 2.61
C ILE A 179 -11.31 -13.14 3.34
N LYS A 180 -10.22 -13.92 3.39
CA LYS A 180 -10.19 -15.19 4.14
C LYS A 180 -10.30 -14.91 5.63
N ASN A 181 -11.05 -15.76 6.34
CA ASN A 181 -11.36 -15.60 7.77
C ASN A 181 -12.16 -14.35 8.15
N PHE A 182 -12.73 -13.66 7.15
CA PHE A 182 -13.64 -12.55 7.39
C PHE A 182 -14.88 -13.02 8.16
N THR A 183 -15.32 -12.20 9.11
CA THR A 183 -16.50 -12.49 9.91
C THR A 183 -17.77 -12.07 9.14
N PRO A 184 -18.81 -12.93 9.07
CA PRO A 184 -20.06 -12.59 8.41
C PRO A 184 -20.64 -11.24 8.86
N LEU A 185 -21.09 -10.39 7.92
CA LEU A 185 -21.64 -9.06 8.22
C LEU A 185 -22.70 -9.05 9.34
N LYS A 186 -23.58 -10.05 9.36
CA LYS A 186 -24.62 -10.21 10.40
C LYS A 186 -24.02 -10.31 11.81
N ILE A 187 -22.86 -10.93 11.95
CA ILE A 187 -22.16 -11.06 13.22
C ILE A 187 -21.45 -9.74 13.55
N CYS A 188 -20.81 -9.10 12.57
CA CYS A 188 -20.22 -7.77 12.70
C CYS A 188 -21.21 -6.74 13.27
N TYR A 189 -22.41 -6.60 12.68
CA TYR A 189 -23.44 -5.67 13.18
C TYR A 189 -23.87 -5.96 14.62
N LYS A 190 -23.99 -7.25 14.99
CA LYS A 190 -24.38 -7.63 16.34
C LYS A 190 -23.26 -7.36 17.35
N PHE A 191 -22.01 -7.67 16.98
CA PHE A 191 -20.83 -7.40 17.79
C PHE A 191 -20.68 -5.89 18.04
N ALA A 192 -20.82 -5.07 16.98
CA ALA A 192 -20.85 -3.60 17.07
C ALA A 192 -21.89 -3.11 18.08
N ARG A 193 -23.12 -3.62 17.97
CA ARG A 193 -24.22 -3.27 18.88
C ARG A 193 -23.91 -3.63 20.32
N MET A 194 -23.25 -4.76 20.58
CA MET A 194 -22.89 -5.19 21.94
C MET A 194 -21.78 -4.31 22.53
N MET A 195 -20.75 -4.01 21.76
CA MET A 195 -19.67 -3.10 22.16
C MET A 195 -20.22 -1.71 22.53
N ASN A 196 -21.08 -1.16 21.67
CA ASN A 196 -21.70 0.15 21.88
C ASN A 196 -22.65 0.18 23.09
N ARG A 197 -23.54 -0.82 23.24
CA ARG A 197 -24.51 -0.88 24.35
C ARG A 197 -23.86 -0.92 25.72
N ARG A 198 -22.72 -1.59 25.84
CA ARG A 198 -22.08 -1.81 27.13
C ARG A 198 -21.10 -0.68 27.50
N GLY A 199 -20.97 0.36 26.67
CA GLY A 199 -19.92 1.36 26.84
C GLY A 199 -18.52 0.72 26.83
N LEU A 200 -18.42 -0.48 26.24
CA LEU A 200 -17.18 -1.25 26.14
C LEU A 200 -16.41 -0.75 24.94
N GLY A 201 -16.13 0.54 24.97
CA GLY A 201 -15.04 1.05 24.19
C GLY A 201 -13.75 0.45 24.74
N LEU A 202 -13.06 -0.35 23.92
CA LEU A 202 -11.62 -0.61 23.91
C LEU A 202 -10.77 0.51 24.52
N GLY A 203 -10.74 0.69 25.84
CA GLY A 203 -10.13 1.88 26.46
C GLY A 203 -10.67 3.23 25.92
N LEU A 204 -11.82 3.26 25.24
CA LEU A 204 -12.26 4.37 24.39
C LEU A 204 -12.94 5.50 25.18
N SER A 205 -12.25 6.10 26.15
CA SER A 205 -12.63 7.46 26.59
C SER A 205 -12.53 8.46 25.43
N HIS A 206 -11.82 8.09 24.35
CA HIS A 206 -11.49 8.90 23.19
C HIS A 206 -11.88 8.24 21.85
N SER A 207 -13.01 7.53 21.77
CA SER A 207 -13.52 7.08 20.46
C SER A 207 -13.83 8.32 19.60
N THR A 208 -13.00 8.60 18.61
CA THR A 208 -13.21 9.69 17.66
C THR A 208 -14.09 9.23 16.52
N VAL A 209 -15.00 10.11 16.09
CA VAL A 209 -15.84 9.87 14.92
C VAL A 209 -14.96 9.79 13.68
N VAL A 210 -15.16 8.78 12.85
CA VAL A 210 -14.57 8.71 11.52
C VAL A 210 -15.12 9.89 10.72
N SER A 211 -14.28 10.90 10.42
CA SER A 211 -14.69 12.05 9.60
C SER A 211 -14.97 11.55 8.18
N ASP A 212 -16.10 11.83 7.54
CA ASP A 212 -16.34 11.35 6.16
C ASP A 212 -15.98 12.37 5.07
N ASP A 213 -15.34 13.48 5.45
CA ASP A 213 -15.23 14.65 4.58
C ASP A 213 -13.82 14.96 4.06
N ALA A 214 -12.79 14.41 4.70
CA ALA A 214 -11.39 14.71 4.42
C ALA A 214 -10.75 13.74 3.43
N MET A 215 -9.89 14.28 2.55
CA MET A 215 -8.95 13.53 1.72
C MET A 215 -7.95 12.74 2.57
N GLY A 216 -7.37 11.70 1.98
CA GLY A 216 -6.36 10.86 2.62
C GLY A 216 -4.96 11.44 2.67
N ARG A 217 -4.05 10.65 3.24
CA ARG A 217 -2.63 10.99 3.43
C ARG A 217 -1.75 10.05 2.61
N GLY A 218 -0.55 10.49 2.20
CA GLY A 218 0.28 9.74 1.25
C GLY A 218 0.78 8.37 1.72
N TRP A 219 0.86 8.13 3.02
CA TRP A 219 1.64 7.02 3.57
C TRP A 219 1.16 5.62 3.19
N TRP A 220 -0.14 5.44 2.91
CA TRP A 220 -0.65 4.14 2.49
C TRP A 220 -0.15 3.74 1.08
N LEU A 221 0.52 4.64 0.37
CA LEU A 221 1.21 4.40 -0.90
C LEU A 221 2.71 4.08 -0.73
N PHE A 222 3.21 3.92 0.51
CA PHE A 222 4.59 3.51 0.73
C PHE A 222 4.85 2.11 0.17
N ASP A 223 6.00 1.95 -0.49
CA ASP A 223 6.44 0.67 -1.04
C ASP A 223 7.22 -0.11 0.03
N TRP A 224 6.81 -1.35 0.28
CA TRP A 224 7.41 -2.22 1.28
C TRP A 224 8.25 -3.32 0.67
N TYR A 225 9.37 -3.59 1.33
CA TYR A 225 10.37 -4.56 0.90
C TYR A 225 10.49 -5.74 1.85
N ALA A 226 11.02 -6.86 1.33
CA ALA A 226 11.10 -8.15 2.03
C ALA A 226 11.85 -8.09 3.38
N ASP A 227 12.67 -7.07 3.58
CA ASP A 227 13.42 -6.81 4.81
C ASP A 227 12.68 -5.87 5.79
N LYS A 228 11.36 -5.77 5.67
CA LYS A 228 10.50 -4.93 6.51
C LYS A 228 10.88 -3.44 6.46
N ARG A 229 11.34 -2.98 5.31
CA ARG A 229 11.69 -1.57 5.05
C ARG A 229 10.62 -0.93 4.19
N ALA A 230 10.34 0.33 4.45
CA ALA A 230 9.38 1.10 3.66
C ALA A 230 10.07 2.29 3.01
N CYS A 231 9.73 2.55 1.75
CA CYS A 231 10.24 3.67 0.97
C CYS A 231 9.08 4.49 0.42
N SER A 232 9.34 5.77 0.20
CA SER A 232 8.45 6.65 -0.52
C SER A 232 9.08 7.07 -1.85
N TRP A 233 8.28 6.94 -2.90
CA TRP A 233 8.59 7.38 -4.25
C TRP A 233 8.08 8.81 -4.52
N PHE A 234 7.54 9.48 -3.51
CA PHE A 234 7.12 10.88 -3.52
C PHE A 234 7.82 11.67 -2.40
N PRO A 235 7.93 13.00 -2.53
CA PRO A 235 8.62 13.81 -1.51
C PRO A 235 7.79 13.90 -0.22
N PRO A 236 8.42 14.12 0.95
CA PRO A 236 7.70 14.31 2.23
C PRO A 236 6.86 15.59 2.24
N ASP A 237 7.36 16.64 1.62
CA ASP A 237 6.77 17.98 1.68
C ASP A 237 5.30 18.01 1.25
N GLY A 238 4.42 18.13 2.24
CA GLY A 238 2.98 18.19 2.06
C GLY A 238 2.31 16.87 1.71
N ASN A 239 3.01 15.73 1.78
CA ASN A 239 2.48 14.38 1.51
C ASN A 239 2.45 13.47 2.75
N TYR A 240 3.46 13.55 3.62
CA TYR A 240 3.50 12.77 4.86
C TYR A 240 4.39 13.40 5.94
N ASP A 241 4.11 13.06 7.20
CA ASP A 241 4.89 13.46 8.38
C ASP A 241 5.27 12.26 9.28
N LEU A 242 5.72 12.52 10.51
CA LEU A 242 6.13 11.46 11.44
C LEU A 242 4.96 10.61 11.95
N GLU A 243 3.76 11.18 12.06
CA GLU A 243 2.56 10.45 12.47
C GLU A 243 2.22 9.39 11.41
N ASP A 244 2.28 9.78 10.14
CA ASP A 244 2.12 8.90 8.99
C ASP A 244 3.14 7.75 8.96
N VAL A 245 4.41 8.06 9.24
CA VAL A 245 5.46 7.04 9.36
C VAL A 245 5.16 6.07 10.51
N THR A 246 4.63 6.58 11.62
CA THR A 246 4.25 5.77 12.78
C THR A 246 3.07 4.86 12.47
N LEU A 247 2.06 5.35 11.75
CA LEU A 247 0.93 4.54 11.29
C LEU A 247 1.40 3.39 10.40
N ALA A 248 2.24 3.70 9.40
CA ALA A 248 2.83 2.69 8.53
C ALA A 248 3.65 1.66 9.33
N TYR A 249 4.45 2.13 10.29
CA TYR A 249 5.25 1.28 11.16
C TYR A 249 4.40 0.29 11.97
N ILE A 250 3.32 0.78 12.60
CA ILE A 250 2.41 -0.05 13.40
C ILE A 250 1.67 -1.06 12.53
N LEU A 251 1.23 -0.69 11.32
CA LEU A 251 0.60 -1.63 10.40
C LEU A 251 1.59 -2.72 9.96
N GLY A 252 2.84 -2.34 9.75
CA GLY A 252 3.95 -3.26 9.50
C GLY A 252 3.81 -4.08 8.23
N THR A 253 2.97 -3.65 7.29
CA THR A 253 2.78 -4.26 5.97
C THR A 253 2.38 -3.21 4.95
N ALA A 254 2.64 -3.51 3.68
CA ALA A 254 2.22 -2.68 2.56
C ALA A 254 0.69 -2.69 2.41
N CYS A 255 0.10 -1.51 2.26
CA CYS A 255 -1.29 -1.37 1.87
C CYS A 255 -1.48 -1.65 0.38
N THR A 256 -0.45 -1.51 -0.46
CA THR A 256 -0.55 -1.63 -1.92
C THR A 256 0.59 -2.48 -2.50
N ALA A 257 0.51 -2.81 -3.79
CA ALA A 257 1.70 -3.24 -4.52
C ALA A 257 2.73 -2.09 -4.63
N ASN A 258 3.95 -2.38 -5.07
CA ASN A 258 4.94 -1.33 -5.29
C ASN A 258 4.51 -0.44 -6.46
N LEU A 259 4.51 0.87 -6.25
CA LEU A 259 4.03 1.88 -7.21
C LEU A 259 5.12 2.84 -7.66
N GLY A 260 6.31 2.79 -7.07
CA GLY A 260 7.40 3.69 -7.42
C GLY A 260 7.85 3.57 -8.88
N PRO A 261 8.55 4.59 -9.41
CA PRO A 261 9.20 4.50 -10.71
C PRO A 261 10.07 3.24 -10.79
N ARG A 262 9.91 2.49 -11.88
CA ARG A 262 10.66 1.25 -12.11
C ARG A 262 11.29 1.20 -13.49
N ASP A 263 12.50 0.68 -13.53
CA ASP A 263 13.16 0.23 -14.75
C ASP A 263 13.16 -1.29 -14.81
N ALA A 264 12.36 -1.85 -15.71
CA ALA A 264 12.35 -3.28 -15.99
C ALA A 264 13.26 -3.59 -17.19
N ASP A 265 14.04 -4.66 -17.09
CA ASP A 265 14.78 -5.22 -18.22
C ASP A 265 13.90 -6.11 -19.10
N GLU A 266 14.42 -6.47 -20.27
CA GLU A 266 13.91 -7.59 -21.06
C GLU A 266 14.10 -8.93 -20.34
N TRP A 267 13.30 -9.93 -20.72
CA TRP A 267 13.42 -11.27 -20.18
C TRP A 267 14.76 -11.90 -20.57
N GLN A 268 15.46 -12.43 -19.57
CA GLN A 268 16.71 -13.15 -19.66
C GLN A 268 16.51 -14.60 -19.24
N TYR A 269 17.26 -15.52 -19.81
CA TYR A 269 17.18 -16.93 -19.43
C TYR A 269 18.10 -17.24 -18.25
N PHE A 270 17.67 -18.14 -17.37
CA PHE A 270 18.58 -18.69 -16.38
C PHE A 270 19.67 -19.53 -17.06
N ALA A 271 20.90 -19.45 -16.53
CA ALA A 271 21.97 -20.36 -16.93
C ALA A 271 21.50 -21.82 -16.77
N ASP A 272 21.78 -22.65 -17.76
CA ASP A 272 21.37 -24.06 -17.84
C ASP A 272 19.85 -24.32 -17.82
N GLY A 273 19.02 -23.28 -17.96
CA GLY A 273 17.56 -23.40 -17.97
C GLY A 273 16.95 -23.84 -16.63
N LEU A 274 17.66 -23.62 -15.51
CA LEU A 274 17.20 -23.99 -14.17
C LEU A 274 17.05 -22.75 -13.30
N VAL A 275 15.92 -22.63 -12.58
CA VAL A 275 15.72 -21.57 -11.58
C VAL A 275 16.51 -21.93 -10.31
N PRO A 276 17.48 -21.12 -9.87
CA PRO A 276 18.19 -21.38 -8.62
C PRO A 276 17.27 -21.35 -7.40
N GLU A 277 17.57 -22.17 -6.40
CA GLU A 277 16.83 -22.24 -5.14
C GLU A 277 16.84 -20.89 -4.39
N TYR A 278 17.97 -20.16 -4.49
CA TYR A 278 18.14 -18.84 -3.88
C TYR A 278 18.39 -17.78 -4.95
N LEU A 279 17.40 -16.93 -5.17
CA LEU A 279 17.47 -15.82 -6.12
C LEU A 279 17.95 -14.56 -5.39
N ASP A 280 19.20 -14.16 -5.66
CA ASP A 280 19.72 -12.85 -5.28
C ASP A 280 19.78 -11.95 -6.53
N PRO A 281 18.88 -10.95 -6.66
CA PRO A 281 18.84 -10.07 -7.82
C PRO A 281 20.15 -9.31 -8.08
N LYS A 282 21.02 -9.17 -7.07
CA LYS A 282 22.31 -8.48 -7.22
C LYS A 282 23.36 -9.31 -7.95
N ARG A 283 23.17 -10.63 -8.07
CA ARG A 283 24.08 -11.53 -8.79
C ARG A 283 23.88 -11.53 -10.30
N TYR A 284 22.87 -10.83 -10.78
CA TYR A 284 22.51 -10.79 -12.19
C TYR A 284 22.73 -9.38 -12.76
N GLU A 285 23.11 -9.34 -14.03
CA GLU A 285 23.38 -8.11 -14.76
C GLU A 285 22.16 -7.65 -15.55
N ARG A 286 22.08 -6.33 -15.77
CA ARG A 286 21.02 -5.75 -16.59
C ARG A 286 21.37 -5.89 -18.07
N VAL A 287 20.36 -6.16 -18.90
CA VAL A 287 20.50 -6.07 -20.35
C VAL A 287 20.50 -4.61 -20.79
N SER A 288 19.61 -3.81 -20.19
CA SER A 288 19.47 -2.39 -20.52
C SER A 288 20.17 -1.52 -19.48
N LYS A 289 20.71 -0.39 -19.92
CA LYS A 289 21.19 0.64 -18.98
C LYS A 289 19.99 1.21 -18.23
N ARG A 290 20.22 1.52 -16.95
CA ARG A 290 19.21 2.16 -16.11
C ARG A 290 18.90 3.57 -16.64
N ARG A 291 17.64 3.99 -16.55
CA ARG A 291 17.13 5.29 -16.99
C ARG A 291 16.80 6.20 -15.81
N PHE A 292 16.28 5.66 -14.71
CA PHE A 292 15.90 6.41 -13.51
C PHE A 292 16.96 6.28 -12.41
N PHE A 293 17.17 7.36 -11.67
CA PHE A 293 18.08 7.41 -10.52
C PHE A 293 17.40 8.15 -9.38
N GLY A 294 17.65 7.72 -8.15
CA GLY A 294 17.05 8.32 -6.96
C GLY A 294 17.94 8.14 -5.73
N SER A 295 17.49 8.68 -4.60
CA SER A 295 18.25 8.63 -3.34
C SER A 295 18.36 7.22 -2.78
N HIS A 296 17.35 6.37 -3.03
CA HIS A 296 17.36 4.98 -2.63
C HIS A 296 16.85 4.10 -3.76
N GLU A 297 17.49 2.95 -3.96
CA GLU A 297 17.23 2.07 -5.09
C GLU A 297 17.14 0.64 -4.60
N VAL A 298 16.14 -0.08 -5.11
CA VAL A 298 15.93 -1.48 -4.75
C VAL A 298 15.80 -2.32 -6.01
N ARG A 299 16.70 -3.29 -6.16
CA ARG A 299 16.64 -4.29 -7.24
C ARG A 299 15.83 -5.50 -6.80
N THR A 300 14.84 -5.84 -7.60
CA THR A 300 14.03 -7.05 -7.48
C THR A 300 14.10 -7.87 -8.76
N MET A 301 13.56 -9.09 -8.72
CA MET A 301 13.51 -9.99 -9.87
C MET A 301 12.09 -10.52 -10.02
N GLU A 302 11.56 -10.48 -11.25
CA GLU A 302 10.38 -11.24 -11.63
C GLU A 302 10.82 -12.50 -12.36
N VAL A 303 10.23 -13.63 -12.01
CA VAL A 303 10.55 -14.95 -12.57
C VAL A 303 9.32 -15.53 -13.24
N ASP A 304 9.50 -16.04 -14.45
CA ASP A 304 8.50 -16.79 -15.19
C ASP A 304 8.97 -18.25 -15.29
N ALA A 305 8.39 -19.09 -14.41
CA ALA A 305 8.70 -20.50 -14.27
C ALA A 305 7.49 -21.41 -14.56
N GLU A 306 6.29 -20.85 -14.75
CA GLU A 306 5.02 -21.59 -14.78
C GLU A 306 4.94 -22.61 -15.92
N PHE A 307 5.63 -22.34 -17.03
CA PHE A 307 5.65 -23.24 -18.18
C PHE A 307 6.60 -24.44 -18.05
N SER A 308 7.54 -24.40 -17.11
CA SER A 308 8.53 -25.49 -16.93
C SER A 308 7.97 -26.63 -16.07
N ILE A 309 7.07 -26.34 -15.14
CA ILE A 309 6.48 -27.31 -14.21
C ILE A 309 5.40 -28.16 -14.89
N ALA A 310 4.53 -27.54 -15.69
CA ALA A 310 3.47 -28.25 -16.43
C ALA A 310 4.05 -29.30 -17.40
N ARG A 311 5.21 -29.02 -18.01
CA ARG A 311 5.90 -29.96 -18.91
C ARG A 311 6.68 -31.03 -18.16
N ALA A 312 7.30 -30.71 -17.01
CA ALA A 312 7.94 -31.71 -16.16
C ALA A 312 6.92 -32.74 -15.64
N LEU A 313 5.73 -32.29 -15.27
CA LEU A 313 4.60 -33.15 -14.92
C LEU A 313 4.07 -33.95 -16.13
N ALA A 314 3.86 -33.32 -17.28
CA ALA A 314 3.41 -34.02 -18.49
C ALA A 314 4.42 -35.04 -19.04
N ALA A 315 5.73 -34.78 -18.87
CA ALA A 315 6.81 -35.70 -19.22
C ALA A 315 6.90 -36.86 -18.21
N ALA A 316 6.69 -36.61 -16.91
CA ALA A 316 6.55 -37.65 -15.91
C ALA A 316 5.29 -38.53 -16.12
N GLU A 317 4.25 -37.98 -16.75
CA GLU A 317 3.02 -38.70 -17.12
C GLU A 317 3.07 -39.38 -18.51
N GLY A 318 4.17 -39.27 -19.27
CA GLY A 318 4.36 -40.01 -20.51
C GLY A 318 3.47 -39.60 -21.71
N LYS A 319 2.95 -38.37 -21.75
CA LYS A 319 1.96 -37.91 -22.77
C LYS A 319 2.54 -37.17 -23.99
N ASN A 320 3.83 -37.34 -24.33
CA ASN A 320 4.51 -36.48 -25.31
C ASN A 320 4.31 -36.83 -26.81
N ASP A 321 3.56 -37.88 -27.17
CA ASP A 321 3.62 -38.45 -28.54
C ASP A 321 2.68 -37.83 -29.59
N GLN A 322 2.07 -36.65 -29.38
CA GLN A 322 1.13 -36.07 -30.37
C GLN A 322 1.22 -34.55 -30.61
N LEU A 323 2.42 -33.98 -30.75
CA LEU A 323 2.57 -32.59 -31.23
C LEU A 323 3.36 -32.53 -32.54
N THR A 324 2.67 -32.08 -33.59
CA THR A 324 3.16 -31.88 -34.95
C THR A 324 4.35 -30.90 -35.02
N LYS A 325 5.24 -31.13 -35.99
CA LYS A 325 6.54 -30.44 -36.17
C LYS A 325 6.47 -28.92 -36.37
N GLU A 326 5.30 -28.35 -36.64
CA GLU A 326 5.11 -26.89 -36.75
C GLU A 326 4.81 -26.21 -35.39
N GLY A 327 4.43 -26.98 -34.35
CA GLY A 327 4.32 -26.49 -32.97
C GLY A 327 5.62 -26.57 -32.16
N GLN A 328 6.71 -27.06 -32.77
CA GLN A 328 8.00 -27.28 -32.10
C GLN A 328 8.94 -26.07 -32.16
N GLN A 329 8.67 -25.06 -33.01
CA GLN A 329 9.58 -23.93 -33.20
C GLN A 329 9.25 -22.68 -32.37
N ASP A 330 8.03 -22.51 -31.84
CA ASP A 330 7.64 -21.22 -31.26
C ASP A 330 7.79 -21.09 -29.73
N TYR A 331 8.06 -22.14 -28.97
CA TYR A 331 8.17 -22.02 -27.51
C TYR A 331 9.17 -23.03 -26.92
N GLN A 332 10.47 -22.74 -27.06
CA GLN A 332 11.44 -23.20 -26.05
C GLN A 332 11.13 -22.46 -24.74
N LEU A 333 10.25 -23.05 -23.93
CA LEU A 333 9.83 -22.60 -22.61
C LEU A 333 10.96 -22.79 -21.59
N THR A 334 12.05 -22.06 -21.79
CA THR A 334 13.18 -22.02 -20.86
C THR A 334 12.85 -21.03 -19.74
N PRO A 335 13.04 -21.39 -18.45
CA PRO A 335 12.81 -20.47 -17.34
C PRO A 335 13.55 -19.17 -17.55
N ARG A 336 12.84 -18.07 -17.29
CA ARG A 336 13.35 -16.73 -17.54
C ARG A 336 13.08 -15.81 -16.37
N PHE A 337 13.90 -14.80 -16.26
CA PHE A 337 13.80 -13.75 -15.27
C PHE A 337 13.92 -12.39 -15.92
N LYS A 338 13.44 -11.34 -15.27
CA LYS A 338 13.79 -9.97 -15.61
C LYS A 338 14.10 -9.21 -14.33
N LEU A 339 15.12 -8.37 -14.41
CA LEU A 339 15.49 -7.49 -13.32
C LEU A 339 14.63 -6.24 -13.34
N ILE A 340 14.26 -5.79 -12.15
CA ILE A 340 13.47 -4.59 -11.96
C ILE A 340 14.17 -3.74 -10.91
N ASP A 341 14.57 -2.54 -11.31
CA ASP A 341 15.15 -1.55 -10.42
C ASP A 341 14.06 -0.52 -10.07
N TRP A 342 13.67 -0.51 -8.80
CA TRP A 342 12.76 0.47 -8.23
C TRP A 342 13.54 1.66 -7.69
N VAL A 343 13.00 2.86 -7.89
CA VAL A 343 13.65 4.12 -7.55
C VAL A 343 12.81 4.92 -6.56
N TYR A 344 13.47 5.41 -5.50
CA TYR A 344 12.83 6.11 -4.39
C TYR A 344 13.53 7.42 -4.06
N LEU A 345 12.73 8.38 -3.60
CA LEU A 345 13.22 9.65 -3.09
C LEU A 345 13.67 9.49 -1.64
N HIS A 346 12.94 8.71 -0.84
CA HIS A 346 13.19 8.57 0.58
C HIS A 346 13.04 7.13 1.05
N LYS A 347 13.97 6.71 1.90
CA LYS A 347 13.79 5.55 2.76
C LYS A 347 13.14 6.04 4.05
N VAL A 348 11.93 5.56 4.32
CA VAL A 348 11.05 6.12 5.37
C VAL A 348 11.10 5.27 6.64
N ILE A 349 11.03 3.95 6.49
CA ILE A 349 11.18 2.99 7.59
C ILE A 349 12.40 2.13 7.34
N PHE A 350 13.33 2.15 8.31
CA PHE A 350 14.60 1.45 8.18
C PHE A 350 14.51 -0.05 8.41
N TYR A 351 13.64 -0.48 9.33
CA TYR A 351 13.33 -1.85 9.69
C TYR A 351 12.14 -1.85 10.66
N VAL A 352 11.18 -2.76 10.50
CA VAL A 352 10.12 -2.97 11.50
C VAL A 352 10.49 -4.09 12.47
N ASP A 353 10.60 -3.74 13.75
CA ASP A 353 10.67 -4.72 14.82
C ASP A 353 9.26 -5.11 15.29
N ASP A 354 9.01 -6.41 15.51
CA ASP A 354 7.64 -6.83 15.88
C ASP A 354 7.30 -6.41 17.33
N GLN A 355 8.31 -6.39 18.21
CA GLN A 355 8.12 -6.01 19.61
C GLN A 355 7.87 -4.52 19.81
N GLY A 356 8.60 -3.65 19.12
CA GLY A 356 8.38 -2.20 19.20
C GLY A 356 7.14 -1.78 18.45
N ARG A 357 6.75 -2.49 17.38
CA ARG A 357 5.42 -2.37 16.76
C ARG A 357 4.30 -2.62 17.77
N ASP A 358 4.36 -3.74 18.49
CA ASP A 358 3.38 -4.07 19.52
C ASP A 358 3.37 -3.04 20.67
N ARG A 359 4.53 -2.53 21.07
CA ARG A 359 4.62 -1.44 22.08
C ARG A 359 3.99 -0.15 21.58
N ALA A 360 4.30 0.27 20.34
CA ALA A 360 3.75 1.48 19.75
C ALA A 360 2.23 1.39 19.61
N HIS A 361 1.71 0.25 19.16
CA HIS A 361 0.27 0.01 19.12
C HIS A 361 -0.39 0.11 20.50
N ARG A 362 0.24 -0.45 21.54
CA ARG A 362 -0.26 -0.33 22.91
C ARG A 362 -0.30 1.11 23.40
N LEU A 363 0.63 1.98 22.99
CA LEU A 363 0.57 3.40 23.36
C LEU A 363 -0.67 4.10 22.79
N PHE A 364 -1.09 3.76 21.57
CA PHE A 364 -2.37 4.23 21.01
C PHE A 364 -3.60 3.65 21.74
N PHE A 365 -3.40 2.53 22.44
CA PHE A 365 -4.45 1.80 23.16
C PHE A 365 -4.57 2.18 24.64
N ASP A 366 -3.46 2.50 25.30
CA ASP A 366 -3.31 2.59 26.76
C ASP A 366 -3.30 4.03 27.32
N ASN A 367 -3.63 5.06 26.52
CA ASN A 367 -3.74 6.52 26.80
C ASN A 367 -2.53 7.40 26.38
N ILE A 368 -2.81 8.51 25.68
CA ILE A 368 -2.03 9.75 25.82
C ILE A 368 -2.65 10.55 26.99
N PRO A 369 -1.89 10.93 28.03
CA PRO A 369 -2.38 11.82 29.09
C PRO A 369 -2.64 13.23 28.54
N GLU A 370 -3.68 13.91 29.05
CA GLU A 370 -4.01 15.32 28.74
C GLU A 370 -2.83 16.29 28.94
N SER A 371 -1.79 15.89 29.68
CA SER A 371 -0.63 16.71 30.02
C SER A 371 0.46 16.82 28.94
N LEU A 372 0.25 16.21 27.76
CA LEU A 372 1.20 16.25 26.63
C LEU A 372 0.68 17.10 25.44
N TRP A 373 -0.34 17.93 25.69
CA TRP A 373 -0.79 19.00 24.78
C TRP A 373 -0.27 20.36 25.24
#